data_AF-A0A5B9VYU0-F1
#
_entry.id   AF-A0A5B9VYU0-F1
#
_cell.length_a   1.000
_cell.length_b   1.000
_cell.length_c   1.000
_cell.angle_alpha   90.00
_cell.angle_beta   90.00
_cell.angle_gamma   90.00
#
_symmetry.space_group_name_H-M   'P 1'
#
loop_
_entity.id
_entity.type
_entity.pdbx_description
1 polymer ?
#
loop_
_entity_poly.entity_id
_entity_poly.type
_entity_poly.pdbx_seq_one_letter_code
_entity_poly.pdbx_strand_id
1 'polypeptide(L)'
;MAWRERLYERRLKGPIDAEKMDEMRSLFHRRRHEIPIPAELIESPGRPEMTIRTKWLSFIVQFQKDIMNVDAELTLAAKMMATRENRRLAVQFIDSIADDLNL
;
A
#
# COMPACT_ATOMS: atom_id res chain seq x y z
N MET A 1 18.82 -4.38 8.95
CA MET A 1 18.39 -3.03 8.51
C MET A 1 17.38 -3.22 7.40
N ALA A 2 16.17 -2.67 7.56
CA ALA A 2 15.18 -2.63 6.48
C ALA A 2 15.43 -1.38 5.62
N TRP A 3 15.40 -1.53 4.30
CA TRP A 3 15.60 -0.42 3.36
C TRP A 3 14.22 0.11 2.94
N ARG A 4 13.99 1.41 3.09
CA ARG A 4 12.74 2.08 2.68
C ARG A 4 12.94 2.83 1.37
N GLU A 5 12.08 2.56 0.40
CA GLU A 5 12.12 3.15 -0.95
C GLU A 5 10.72 3.63 -1.34
N ARG A 6 10.59 4.87 -1.83
CA ARG A 6 9.31 5.35 -2.39
C ARG A 6 9.08 4.72 -3.75
N LEU A 7 7.99 3.98 -3.89
CA LEU A 7 7.62 3.31 -5.14
C LEU A 7 6.64 4.13 -5.97
N TYR A 8 5.76 4.89 -5.33
CA TYR A 8 4.71 5.63 -5.99
C TYR A 8 4.29 6.85 -5.18
N GLU A 9 3.92 7.90 -5.89
CA GLU A 9 3.35 9.13 -5.33
C GLU A 9 2.24 9.59 -6.28
N ARG A 10 1.07 9.88 -5.73
CA ARG A 10 -0.09 10.37 -6.48
C ARG A 10 -0.78 11.46 -5.71
N ARG A 11 -1.33 12.43 -6.45
CA ARG A 11 -2.17 13.48 -5.87
C ARG A 11 -3.59 12.97 -5.68
N LEU A 12 -4.16 13.24 -4.52
CA LEU A 12 -5.55 12.92 -4.21
C LEU A 12 -6.46 14.06 -4.69
N LYS A 13 -7.67 13.70 -5.12
CA LYS A 13 -8.76 14.62 -5.48
C LYS A 13 -9.33 15.35 -4.27
N GLY A 14 -9.10 14.82 -3.07
CA GLY A 14 -9.49 15.45 -1.81
C GLY A 14 -8.86 14.75 -0.60
N PRO A 15 -9.02 15.29 0.60
CA PRO A 15 -8.50 14.67 1.81
C PRO A 15 -9.13 13.30 2.04
N ILE A 16 -8.33 12.40 2.62
CA ILE A 16 -8.82 11.13 3.13
C ILE A 16 -9.40 11.32 4.53
N ASP A 17 -10.60 10.81 4.75
CA ASP A 17 -11.26 10.78 6.05
C ASP A 17 -11.24 9.34 6.60
N ALA A 18 -11.77 9.17 7.82
CA ALA A 18 -11.82 7.87 8.47
C ALA A 18 -12.74 6.87 7.72
N GLU A 19 -13.76 7.35 7.02
CA GLU A 19 -14.72 6.55 6.26
C GLU A 19 -14.06 5.94 5.02
N LYS A 20 -13.38 6.76 4.21
CA LYS A 20 -12.61 6.30 3.05
C LYS A 20 -11.47 5.35 3.44
N MET A 21 -10.85 5.58 4.61
CA MET A 21 -9.88 4.63 5.15
C MET A 21 -10.53 3.28 5.47
N ASP A 22 -11.75 3.26 6.03
CA ASP A 22 -12.50 2.02 6.28
C ASP A 22 -12.89 1.30 4.99
N GLU A 23 -13.35 2.06 4.00
CA GLU A 23 -13.73 1.51 2.70
C GLU A 23 -12.51 0.90 1.99
N MET A 24 -11.35 1.57 2.06
CA MET A 24 -10.10 1.01 1.54
C MET A 24 -9.71 -0.29 2.22
N ARG A 25 -9.89 -0.40 3.54
CA ARG A 25 -9.66 -1.66 4.27
C ARG A 25 -10.61 -2.75 3.78
N SER A 26 -11.89 -2.43 3.64
CA SER A 26 -12.91 -3.36 3.16
C SER A 26 -12.58 -3.86 1.76
N LEU A 27 -12.19 -2.96 0.85
CA LEU A 27 -11.75 -3.32 -0.51
C LEU A 27 -10.48 -4.17 -0.50
N PHE A 28 -9.49 -3.85 0.33
CA PHE A 28 -8.30 -4.69 0.47
C PHE A 28 -8.67 -6.12 0.90
N HIS A 29 -9.53 -6.28 1.92
CA HIS A 29 -9.96 -7.60 2.38
C HIS A 29 -10.74 -8.36 1.30
N ARG A 30 -11.61 -7.68 0.55
CA ARG A 30 -12.35 -8.28 -0.57
C ARG A 30 -11.41 -8.74 -1.68
N ARG A 31 -10.45 -7.90 -2.06
CA ARG A 31 -9.50 -8.14 -3.17
C ARG A 31 -8.21 -8.83 -2.73
N ARG A 32 -8.10 -9.22 -1.47
CA ARG A 32 -6.92 -9.89 -0.90
C ARG A 32 -6.51 -11.14 -1.69
N HIS A 33 -7.49 -11.85 -2.24
CA HIS A 33 -7.29 -13.04 -3.06
C HIS A 33 -6.57 -12.75 -4.40
N GLU A 34 -6.57 -11.51 -4.87
CA GLU A 34 -5.83 -11.08 -6.06
C GLU A 34 -4.31 -10.99 -5.80
N ILE A 35 -3.90 -10.90 -4.53
CA ILE A 35 -2.48 -10.88 -4.16
C ILE A 35 -1.97 -12.33 -4.10
N PRO A 36 -1.02 -12.72 -4.96
CA PRO A 36 -0.59 -14.11 -5.12
C PRO A 36 0.24 -14.65 -3.94
N ILE A 37 0.52 -13.80 -2.95
CA ILE A 37 1.32 -14.13 -1.76
C ILE A 37 0.56 -13.82 -0.47
N PRO A 38 0.91 -14.49 0.65
CA PRO A 38 0.44 -14.11 1.97
C PRO A 38 0.75 -12.64 2.29
N ALA A 39 -0.30 -11.82 2.37
CA ALA A 39 -0.29 -10.43 2.76
C ALA A 39 -1.27 -10.21 3.93
N GLU A 40 -0.87 -9.35 4.86
CA GLU A 40 -1.65 -8.90 6.01
C GLU A 40 -1.75 -7.38 5.94
N LEU A 41 -2.92 -6.84 6.26
CA LEU A 41 -3.07 -5.40 6.44
C LEU A 41 -2.84 -5.08 7.91
N ILE A 42 -1.90 -4.18 8.18
CA ILE A 42 -1.60 -3.66 9.51
C ILE A 42 -2.02 -2.20 9.55
N GLU A 43 -2.79 -1.87 10.57
CA GLU A 43 -3.24 -0.51 10.86
C GLU A 43 -2.24 0.19 11.76
N SER A 44 -1.98 1.47 11.46
CA SER A 44 -1.27 2.34 12.39
C SER A 44 -2.28 3.16 13.19
N PRO A 45 -2.43 2.91 14.50
CA PRO A 45 -3.36 3.69 15.32
C PRO A 45 -2.96 5.17 15.34
N GLY A 46 -3.90 6.05 14.99
CA GLY A 46 -3.71 7.50 15.06
C GLY A 46 -2.91 8.11 13.90
N ARG A 47 -2.59 7.35 12.85
CA ARG A 47 -1.95 7.88 11.64
C ARG A 47 -2.76 7.50 10.40
N PRO A 48 -2.88 8.40 9.41
CA PRO A 48 -3.48 8.08 8.12
C PRO A 48 -2.48 7.26 7.27
N GLU A 49 -2.08 6.10 7.78
CA GLU A 49 -1.19 5.18 7.10
C GLU A 49 -1.69 3.74 7.29
N MET A 50 -1.43 2.92 6.29
CA MET A 50 -1.71 1.48 6.31
C MET A 50 -0.50 0.74 5.79
N THR A 51 -0.23 -0.43 6.36
CA THR A 51 0.90 -1.26 5.95
C THR A 51 0.40 -2.60 5.45
N ILE A 52 0.62 -2.87 4.17
CA ILE A 52 0.43 -4.21 3.59
C ILE A 52 1.72 -4.99 3.82
N ARG A 53 1.74 -5.83 4.85
CA ARG A 53 2.89 -6.66 5.23
C ARG A 53 2.81 -8.01 4.55
N THR A 54 3.92 -8.42 3.94
CA THR A 54 4.13 -9.80 3.47
C THR A 54 5.31 -10.41 4.22
N LYS A 55 5.62 -11.68 3.95
CA LYS A 55 6.74 -12.38 4.61
C LYS A 55 8.10 -11.69 4.45
N TRP A 56 8.32 -10.98 3.35
CA TRP A 56 9.64 -10.42 3.03
C TRP A 56 9.66 -8.90 2.82
N LEU A 57 8.48 -8.30 2.63
CA LEU A 57 8.32 -6.94 2.13
C LEU A 57 7.08 -6.31 2.76
N SER A 58 7.18 -5.03 3.12
CA SER A 58 6.05 -4.25 3.62
C SER A 58 5.80 -3.07 2.69
N PHE A 59 4.58 -2.88 2.21
CA PHE A 59 4.18 -1.66 1.52
C PHE A 59 3.48 -0.75 2.52
N ILE A 60 4.04 0.43 2.75
CA ILE A 60 3.51 1.46 3.63
C ILE A 60 2.83 2.48 2.74
N VAL A 61 1.50 2.52 2.78
CA VAL A 61 0.70 3.53 2.10
C VAL A 61 0.42 4.64 3.10
N GLN A 62 0.89 5.84 2.79
CA GLN A 62 0.75 7.02 3.63
C GLN A 62 -0.13 8.04 2.93
N PHE A 63 -1.12 8.54 3.65
CA PHE A 63 -2.03 9.57 3.16
C PHE A 63 -1.73 10.88 3.86
N GLN A 64 -1.45 11.90 3.06
CA GLN A 64 -1.37 13.29 3.48
C GLN A 64 -2.61 14.02 2.97
N LYS A 65 -2.73 15.33 3.24
CA LYS A 65 -3.92 16.13 2.91
C LYS A 65 -4.36 16.00 1.44
N ASP A 66 -3.42 15.95 0.51
CA ASP A 66 -3.68 15.89 -0.93
C ASP A 66 -2.75 14.92 -1.67
N ILE A 67 -2.02 14.06 -0.95
CA ILE A 67 -1.01 13.16 -1.54
C ILE A 67 -1.12 11.77 -0.91
N MET A 68 -1.10 10.75 -1.76
CA MET A 68 -0.88 9.36 -1.36
C MET A 68 0.54 8.95 -1.79
N ASN A 69 1.31 8.45 -0.83
CA ASN A 69 2.62 7.88 -1.05
C ASN A 69 2.58 6.38 -0.78
N VAL A 70 3.25 5.60 -1.61
CA VAL A 70 3.50 4.18 -1.37
C VAL A 70 4.99 3.99 -1.26
N ASP A 71 5.44 3.67 -0.05
CA ASP A 71 6.80 3.26 0.22
C ASP A 71 6.87 1.74 0.36
N ALA A 72 7.92 1.11 -0.14
CA ALA A 72 8.26 -0.27 0.17
C ALA A 72 9.40 -0.32 1.18
N GLU A 73 9.16 -1.04 2.27
CA GLU A 73 10.19 -1.46 3.20
C GLU A 73 10.58 -2.90 2.90
N LEU A 74 11.85 -3.07 2.52
CA LEU A 74 12.42 -4.32 2.02
C LEU A 74 13.41 -4.88 3.04
N THR A 75 13.29 -6.18 3.30
CA THR A 75 14.43 -6.95 3.83
C THR A 75 15.49 -7.13 2.74
N LEU A 76 16.73 -7.45 3.11
CA LEU A 76 17.81 -7.70 2.14
C LEU A 76 17.43 -8.84 1.16
N ALA A 77 16.78 -9.90 1.66
CA ALA A 77 16.28 -11.00 0.85
C ALA A 77 15.17 -10.54 -0.12
N ALA A 78 14.25 -9.67 0.33
CA ALA A 78 13.25 -9.09 -0.56
C ALA A 78 13.85 -8.16 -1.61
N LYS A 79 14.94 -7.45 -1.33
CA LYS A 79 15.60 -6.63 -2.36
C LYS A 79 16.08 -7.49 -3.55
N MET A 80 16.53 -8.71 -3.26
CA MET A 80 16.95 -9.67 -4.28
C MET A 80 15.77 -10.35 -5.01
N MET A 81 14.62 -10.52 -4.36
CA MET A 81 13.43 -11.19 -4.93
C MET A 81 12.38 -10.24 -5.51
N ALA A 82 12.34 -8.98 -5.08
CA ALA A 82 11.45 -7.95 -5.60
C ALA A 82 11.96 -7.56 -6.98
N THR A 83 11.50 -8.27 -8.00
CA THR A 83 11.70 -7.90 -9.39
C THR A 83 11.00 -6.56 -9.67
N ARG A 84 11.38 -5.86 -10.74
CA ARG A 84 10.67 -4.64 -11.17
C ARG A 84 9.18 -4.92 -11.43
N GLU A 85 8.86 -6.12 -11.88
CA GLU A 85 7.49 -6.57 -12.15
C GLU A 85 6.66 -6.68 -10.87
N ASN A 86 7.19 -7.32 -9.83
CA ASN A 86 6.50 -7.43 -8.54
C ASN A 86 6.23 -6.06 -7.91
N ARG A 87 7.18 -5.11 -8.05
CA ARG A 87 6.97 -3.71 -7.62
C ARG A 87 5.84 -3.05 -8.40
N ARG A 88 5.84 -3.21 -9.73
CA ARG A 88 4.81 -2.65 -10.61
C ARG A 88 3.43 -3.18 -10.29
N LEU A 89 3.29 -4.49 -10.11
CA LEU A 89 2.01 -5.14 -9.79
C LEU A 89 1.46 -4.65 -8.44
N ALA A 90 2.31 -4.49 -7.43
CA ALA A 90 1.89 -3.96 -6.14
C ALA A 90 1.42 -2.50 -6.23
N VAL A 91 2.13 -1.66 -6.97
CA VAL A 91 1.71 -0.26 -7.21
C VAL A 91 0.38 -0.24 -7.97
N GLN A 92 0.24 -1.04 -9.03
CA GLN A 92 -1.02 -1.12 -9.81
C GLN A 92 -2.21 -1.57 -8.97
N PHE A 93 -2.00 -2.54 -8.07
CA PHE A 93 -3.05 -2.99 -7.16
C PHE A 93 -3.51 -1.84 -6.23
N ILE A 94 -2.57 -1.16 -5.58
CA ILE A 94 -2.87 -0.03 -4.68
C ILE A 94 -3.54 1.12 -5.44
N ASP A 95 -3.04 1.44 -6.63
CA ASP A 95 -3.59 2.50 -7.47
C ASP A 95 -5.02 2.16 -7.93
N SER A 96 -5.29 0.89 -8.28
CA SER A 96 -6.64 0.45 -8.64
C SER A 96 -7.65 0.57 -7.49
N ILE A 97 -7.23 0.26 -6.25
CA ILE A 97 -8.09 0.44 -5.07
C ILE A 97 -8.36 1.92 -4.85
N ALA A 98 -7.35 2.77 -5.01
CA ALA A 98 -7.54 4.21 -4.84
C ALA A 98 -8.44 4.81 -5.95
N ASP A 99 -8.38 4.29 -7.17
CA ASP A 99 -9.30 4.67 -8.26
C ASP A 99 -10.73 4.20 -8.00
N ASP A 100 -10.93 2.98 -7.50
CA ASP A 100 -12.25 2.46 -7.11
C ASP A 100 -12.92 3.35 -6.06
N LEU A 101 -12.13 3.94 -5.16
CA LEU A 101 -12.58 4.86 -4.12
C LEU A 101 -12.71 6.32 -4.60
N ASN A 102 -12.46 6.56 -5.89
CA ASN A 102 -12.46 7.88 -6.51
C ASN A 102 -11.58 8.89 -5.76
N LEU A 103 -10.45 8.41 -5.25
CA LEU A 103 -9.47 9.20 -4.50
C LEU A 103 -8.60 10.09 -5.37
#